data_AF-A0A2T7NTE9-F1
#
_entry.id   AF-A0A2T7NTE9-F1
#
_cell.length_a   1.000
_cell.length_b   1.000
_cell.length_c   1.000
_cell.angle_alpha   90.00
_cell.angle_beta   90.00
_cell.angle_gamma   90.00
#
_symmetry.space_group_name_H-M   'P 1'
#
loop_
_entity.id
_entity.type
_entity.pdbx_description
1 polymer ?
#
loop_
_entity_poly.entity_id
_entity_poly.type
_entity_poly.pdbx_seq_one_letter_code
_entity_poly.pdbx_strand_id
1 'polypeptide(L)'
;MAYAFLWLIYTAYHDQAPQPWGTYLTNWTYSLLTIYLTLHFLTAFYEHVRCGCLGQGRTCYASLGRASVEKHVSMFVEPAAAGSVPRENFECGTDDNSRDKFVEVPTEPPLAAAVGRPPWYLCVVWALFSTVSTSAVMVTILFFAYVFPTMKNATMTSADTLQLHLFNSVIIIAEQMLTAIPCRLLHIIYPLIYGIIYVLFSLLYWAVDHNNVVYSVLNWNNPGKTIGFAIFVFAVFTPSVHIFFFFLSRLKMYIFHYVYQAELNQNWH
;
A
#
# COMPACT_ATOMS: atom_id res chain seq x y z
N MET A 1 5.38 12.96 -5.42
CA MET A 1 6.05 12.30 -6.58
C MET A 1 7.30 13.07 -7.02
N ALA A 2 7.19 14.29 -7.55
CA ALA A 2 8.34 15.07 -8.06
C ALA A 2 9.49 15.19 -7.06
N TYR A 3 9.19 15.47 -5.80
CA TYR A 3 10.18 15.52 -4.72
C TYR A 3 10.98 14.21 -4.58
N ALA A 4 10.30 13.07 -4.49
CA ALA A 4 10.95 11.77 -4.32
C ALA A 4 11.81 11.40 -5.54
N PHE A 5 11.36 11.74 -6.75
CA PHE A 5 12.10 11.53 -7.98
C PHE A 5 13.36 12.41 -8.07
N LEU A 6 13.25 13.70 -7.76
CA LEU A 6 14.40 14.62 -7.72
C LEU A 6 15.41 14.20 -6.65
N TRP A 7 14.94 13.73 -5.50
CA TRP A 7 15.80 13.21 -4.44
C TRP A 7 16.57 11.94 -4.85
N LEU A 8 15.92 11.02 -5.55
CA LEU A 8 16.59 9.83 -6.10
C LEU A 8 17.70 10.22 -7.07
N ILE A 9 17.46 11.18 -7.97
CA ILE A 9 18.48 11.66 -8.91
C ILE A 9 19.62 12.36 -8.15
N TYR A 10 19.28 13.22 -7.20
CA TYR A 10 20.26 13.96 -6.40
C TYR A 10 21.19 13.01 -5.64
N THR A 11 20.63 12.04 -4.91
CA THR A 11 21.41 11.08 -4.13
C THR A 11 22.22 10.13 -4.99
N ALA A 12 21.72 9.74 -6.18
CA ALA A 12 22.50 8.93 -7.11
C ALA A 12 23.70 9.68 -7.71
N TYR A 13 23.56 11.00 -7.91
CA TYR A 13 24.62 11.83 -8.50
C TYR A 13 25.63 12.37 -7.48
N HIS A 14 25.23 12.55 -6.23
CA HIS A 14 26.08 13.05 -5.14
C HIS A 14 26.43 11.97 -4.11
N ASP A 15 26.38 10.70 -4.50
CA ASP A 15 26.74 9.60 -3.61
C ASP A 15 28.24 9.66 -3.25
N GLN A 16 28.52 9.99 -1.98
CA GLN A 16 29.86 9.95 -1.39
C GLN A 16 30.02 8.74 -0.46
N ALA A 17 29.05 7.83 -0.47
CA ALA A 17 29.04 6.71 0.45
C ALA A 17 30.07 5.63 0.01
N PRO A 18 30.61 4.85 0.97
CA PRO A 18 31.68 3.90 0.69
C PRO A 18 31.24 2.71 -0.17
N GLN A 19 29.95 2.36 -0.14
CA GLN A 19 29.35 1.34 -0.98
C GLN A 19 28.51 1.99 -2.08
N PRO A 20 28.35 1.35 -3.25
CA PRO A 20 27.54 1.89 -4.34
C PRO A 20 26.11 2.24 -3.89
N TRP A 21 25.57 3.35 -4.37
CA TRP A 21 24.22 3.84 -4.08
C TRP A 21 23.14 2.75 -4.07
N GLY A 22 23.17 1.84 -5.04
CA GLY A 22 22.20 0.75 -5.19
C GLY A 22 22.27 -0.34 -4.12
N THR A 23 23.19 -0.27 -3.16
CA THR A 23 23.32 -1.28 -2.09
C THR A 23 22.43 -0.97 -0.89
N TYR A 24 22.11 0.31 -0.65
CA TYR A 24 21.40 0.74 0.55
C TYR A 24 19.90 0.45 0.44
N LEU A 25 19.34 -0.24 1.44
CA LEU A 25 17.91 -0.56 1.55
C LEU A 25 17.03 0.71 1.51
N THR A 26 17.54 1.83 1.99
CA THR A 26 16.82 3.09 1.96
C THR A 26 16.61 3.62 0.54
N ASN A 27 17.60 3.44 -0.34
CA ASN A 27 17.49 3.83 -1.75
C ASN A 27 16.50 2.93 -2.50
N TRP A 28 16.48 1.63 -2.18
CA TRP A 28 15.46 0.70 -2.67
C TRP A 28 14.06 1.14 -2.23
N THR A 29 13.91 1.53 -0.98
CA THR A 29 12.63 1.92 -0.40
C THR A 29 12.13 3.26 -0.97
N TYR A 30 13.02 4.24 -1.22
CA TYR A 30 12.69 5.46 -1.95
C TYR A 30 12.27 5.19 -3.40
N SER A 31 12.97 4.27 -4.06
CA SER A 31 12.65 3.87 -5.43
C SER A 31 11.25 3.26 -5.49
N LEU A 32 10.96 2.35 -4.55
CA LEU A 32 9.64 1.74 -4.41
C LEU A 32 8.55 2.78 -4.10
N LEU A 33 8.82 3.72 -3.20
CA LEU A 33 7.91 4.83 -2.91
C LEU A 33 7.64 5.71 -4.13
N THR A 34 8.67 5.99 -4.91
CA THR A 34 8.52 6.81 -6.12
C THR A 34 7.71 6.08 -7.19
N ILE A 35 7.94 4.78 -7.38
CA ILE A 35 7.16 3.92 -8.28
C ILE A 35 5.70 3.88 -7.83
N TYR A 36 5.45 3.64 -6.54
CA TYR A 36 4.11 3.63 -5.98
C TYR A 36 3.39 4.97 -6.21
N LEU A 37 4.00 6.11 -5.84
CA LEU A 37 3.38 7.42 -5.99
C LEU A 37 3.09 7.76 -7.45
N THR A 38 3.97 7.34 -8.37
CA THR A 38 3.78 7.54 -9.80
C THR A 38 2.62 6.71 -10.33
N LEU A 39 2.58 5.41 -10.02
CA LEU A 39 1.49 4.53 -10.44
C LEU A 39 0.16 4.92 -9.81
N HIS A 40 0.17 5.34 -8.55
CA HIS A 40 -1.04 5.81 -7.88
C HIS A 40 -1.57 7.09 -8.52
N PHE A 41 -0.69 8.04 -8.84
CA PHE A 41 -1.08 9.24 -9.59
C PHE A 41 -1.65 8.89 -10.98
N LEU A 42 -0.97 8.02 -11.74
CA LEU A 42 -1.42 7.62 -13.08
C LEU A 42 -2.77 6.88 -13.04
N THR A 43 -2.99 6.00 -12.06
CA THR A 43 -4.26 5.28 -11.90
C THR A 43 -5.38 6.22 -11.48
N ALA A 44 -5.13 7.12 -10.54
CA ALA A 44 -6.10 8.14 -10.14
C ALA A 44 -6.45 9.07 -11.31
N PHE A 45 -5.45 9.50 -12.09
CA PHE A 45 -5.65 10.34 -13.28
C PHE A 45 -6.42 9.60 -14.37
N TYR A 46 -6.07 8.34 -14.65
CA TYR A 46 -6.76 7.51 -15.64
C TYR A 46 -8.24 7.34 -15.27
N GLU A 47 -8.56 7.01 -14.02
CA GLU A 47 -9.95 6.88 -13.58
C GLU A 47 -10.70 8.21 -13.60
N HIS A 48 -10.02 9.31 -13.25
CA HIS A 48 -10.60 10.65 -13.34
C HIS A 48 -10.98 11.00 -14.78
N VAL A 49 -10.08 10.81 -15.74
CA VAL A 49 -10.32 11.06 -17.17
C VAL A 49 -11.39 10.11 -17.72
N ARG A 50 -11.31 8.81 -17.40
CA ARG A 50 -12.30 7.81 -17.84
C ARG A 50 -13.71 8.17 -17.36
N CYS A 51 -13.86 8.53 -16.08
CA CYS A 51 -15.16 8.95 -15.53
C CYS A 51 -15.65 10.25 -16.18
N GLY A 52 -14.74 11.19 -16.46
CA GLY A 52 -15.08 12.45 -17.16
C GLY A 52 -15.51 12.25 -18.62
N CYS A 53 -14.83 11.38 -19.38
CA CYS A 53 -15.10 11.15 -20.80
C CYS A 53 -16.35 10.27 -21.06
N LEU A 54 -16.67 9.33 -20.18
CA LEU A 54 -17.81 8.42 -20.35
C LEU A 54 -19.17 9.06 -20.04
N GLY A 55 -19.23 10.35 -19.69
CA GLY A 55 -20.49 11.06 -19.41
C GLY A 55 -21.30 10.45 -18.25
N GLN A 56 -20.70 9.54 -17.47
CA GLN A 56 -21.35 8.77 -16.42
C GLN A 56 -21.41 9.61 -15.14
N GLY A 57 -22.24 10.64 -15.19
CA GLY A 57 -22.78 11.35 -14.04
C GLY A 57 -21.77 12.23 -13.29
N ARG A 58 -22.05 13.53 -13.32
CA ARG A 58 -21.61 14.56 -12.36
C ARG A 58 -21.74 14.17 -10.87
N THR A 59 -22.35 13.02 -10.56
CA THR A 59 -22.51 12.44 -9.21
C THR A 59 -21.34 11.58 -8.73
N CYS A 60 -20.47 11.04 -9.61
CA CYS A 60 -19.41 10.12 -9.14
C CYS A 60 -18.15 10.83 -8.62
N TYR A 61 -17.81 11.99 -9.17
CA TYR A 61 -16.67 12.80 -8.74
C TYR A 61 -16.95 14.27 -9.04
N ALA A 62 -17.83 14.91 -8.25
CA ALA A 62 -17.55 16.31 -7.94
C ALA A 62 -16.13 16.31 -7.35
N SER A 63 -15.26 17.21 -7.80
CA SER A 63 -13.84 17.24 -7.41
C SER A 63 -13.59 17.40 -5.89
N LEU A 64 -14.66 17.50 -5.09
CA LEU A 64 -14.70 17.50 -3.63
C LEU A 64 -15.79 16.57 -3.03
N GLY A 65 -16.51 15.80 -3.86
CA GLY A 65 -17.59 14.92 -3.44
C GLY A 65 -17.11 13.49 -3.23
N ARG A 66 -17.23 13.00 -1.99
CA ARG A 66 -16.82 11.66 -1.56
C ARG A 66 -17.73 10.59 -2.16
N ALA A 67 -17.16 9.45 -2.58
CA ALA A 67 -17.93 8.27 -3.00
C ALA A 67 -18.87 7.80 -1.88
N SER A 68 -20.06 7.28 -2.23
CA SER A 68 -21.03 6.81 -1.23
C SER A 68 -20.42 5.71 -0.34
N VAL A 69 -20.79 5.73 0.94
CA VAL A 69 -20.28 4.80 1.97
C VAL A 69 -20.49 3.35 1.52
N GLU A 70 -21.63 3.03 0.91
CA GLU A 70 -21.97 1.68 0.43
C GLU A 70 -21.06 1.20 -0.69
N LYS A 71 -20.73 2.06 -1.67
CA LYS A 71 -19.79 1.73 -2.76
C LYS A 71 -18.36 1.58 -2.24
N HIS A 72 -18.00 2.35 -1.21
CA HIS A 72 -16.70 2.24 -0.56
C HIS A 72 -16.60 0.95 0.28
N VAL A 73 -17.60 0.65 1.11
CA VAL A 73 -17.64 -0.57 1.94
C VAL A 73 -17.66 -1.82 1.07
N SER A 74 -18.49 -1.86 0.02
CA SER A 74 -18.59 -3.01 -0.88
C SER A 74 -17.31 -3.33 -1.66
N MET A 75 -16.45 -2.34 -1.93
CA MET A 75 -15.13 -2.57 -2.52
C MET A 75 -14.20 -3.37 -1.59
N PHE A 76 -14.47 -3.37 -0.28
CA PHE A 76 -13.58 -3.96 0.72
C PHE A 76 -14.20 -5.10 1.53
N VAL A 77 -15.48 -5.43 1.33
CA VAL A 77 -16.12 -6.63 1.89
C VAL A 77 -15.52 -7.88 1.25
N GLU A 78 -15.15 -8.83 2.10
CA GLU A 78 -14.53 -10.10 1.72
C GLU A 78 -15.55 -11.00 1.01
N PRO A 79 -15.24 -11.60 -0.15
CA PRO A 79 -16.12 -12.56 -0.81
C PRO A 79 -16.08 -13.94 -0.12
N ALA A 80 -16.04 -13.99 1.22
CA ALA A 80 -16.01 -15.22 1.99
C ALA A 80 -17.40 -15.88 2.18
N ALA A 81 -18.47 -15.25 1.70
CA ALA A 81 -19.84 -15.75 1.86
C ALA A 81 -20.63 -15.97 0.55
N ALA A 82 -20.00 -15.78 -0.62
CA ALA A 82 -20.64 -16.10 -1.89
C ALA A 82 -20.29 -17.54 -2.27
N GLY A 83 -21.04 -18.49 -1.71
CA GLY A 83 -21.01 -19.89 -2.12
C GLY A 83 -21.15 -20.01 -3.63
N SER A 84 -20.36 -20.88 -4.22
CA SER A 84 -20.38 -21.24 -5.64
C SER A 84 -21.79 -21.66 -6.07
N VAL A 85 -22.49 -20.81 -6.82
CA VAL A 85 -23.69 -21.22 -7.55
C VAL A 85 -23.25 -21.70 -8.95
N PRO A 86 -23.57 -22.95 -9.36
CA PRO A 86 -23.22 -23.46 -10.67
C PRO A 86 -23.88 -22.64 -11.78
N ARG A 87 -23.14 -22.46 -12.87
CA ARG A 87 -23.58 -21.80 -14.09
C ARG A 87 -24.59 -22.72 -14.81
N GLU A 88 -25.88 -22.52 -14.59
CA GLU A 88 -26.90 -23.17 -15.43
C GLU A 88 -26.94 -22.52 -16.82
N ASN A 89 -26.81 -23.37 -17.83
CA ASN A 89 -26.86 -23.01 -19.24
C ASN A 89 -28.30 -22.64 -19.62
N PHE A 90 -28.50 -21.43 -20.14
CA PHE A 90 -29.80 -21.01 -20.66
C PHE A 90 -29.95 -21.55 -22.09
N GLU A 91 -30.65 -22.68 -22.24
CA GLU A 91 -31.16 -23.12 -23.55
C GLU A 91 -32.40 -22.29 -23.91
N CYS A 92 -32.41 -21.76 -25.14
CA CYS A 92 -33.51 -20.97 -25.68
C CYS A 92 -34.61 -21.92 -26.17
N GLY A 93 -35.68 -22.06 -25.38
CA GLY A 93 -36.91 -22.74 -25.75
C GLY A 93 -38.01 -21.73 -26.06
N THR A 94 -38.49 -21.73 -27.29
CA THR A 94 -39.74 -21.08 -27.71
C THR A 94 -40.93 -21.87 -27.17
N ASP A 95 -41.87 -21.23 -26.46
CA ASP A 95 -43.29 -21.60 -26.51
C ASP A 95 -44.22 -20.59 -25.79
N ASP A 96 -45.47 -20.68 -26.20
CA ASP A 96 -46.49 -19.64 -26.33
C ASP A 96 -47.42 -19.50 -25.10
N ASN A 97 -48.01 -18.31 -24.96
CA ASN A 97 -49.32 -18.00 -24.36
C ASN A 97 -49.61 -18.34 -22.86
N SER A 98 -49.80 -17.30 -22.01
CA SER A 98 -50.91 -17.18 -21.02
C SER A 98 -50.81 -15.94 -20.12
N ARG A 99 -51.98 -15.38 -19.82
CA ARG A 99 -52.31 -14.15 -19.09
C ARG A 99 -51.96 -14.15 -17.59
N ASP A 100 -51.73 -12.94 -17.08
CA ASP A 100 -51.88 -12.44 -15.69
C ASP A 100 -51.13 -13.12 -14.55
N LYS A 101 -49.98 -12.54 -14.16
CA LYS A 101 -49.67 -12.25 -12.75
C LYS A 101 -48.93 -10.92 -12.60
N PHE A 102 -49.60 -9.97 -11.95
CA PHE A 102 -48.98 -8.78 -11.37
C PHE A 102 -48.04 -9.24 -10.24
N VAL A 103 -46.74 -9.06 -10.40
CA VAL A 103 -45.76 -9.05 -9.30
C VAL A 103 -44.87 -7.84 -9.54
N GLU A 104 -45.23 -6.72 -8.93
CA GLU A 104 -44.27 -5.65 -8.67
C GLU A 104 -43.29 -6.15 -7.60
N VAL A 105 -42.04 -6.38 -8.00
CA VAL A 105 -40.88 -6.26 -7.12
C VAL A 105 -39.78 -5.57 -7.94
N PRO A 106 -39.46 -4.30 -7.70
CA PRO A 106 -38.21 -3.71 -8.16
C PRO A 106 -37.10 -4.29 -7.28
N THR A 107 -36.64 -5.50 -7.59
CA THR A 107 -35.35 -5.96 -7.07
C THR A 107 -34.31 -5.49 -8.06
N GLU A 108 -33.77 -4.30 -7.78
CA GLU A 108 -32.40 -3.99 -8.19
C GLU A 108 -31.56 -5.26 -7.97
N PRO A 109 -30.75 -5.68 -8.96
CA PRO A 109 -29.89 -6.84 -8.77
C PRO A 109 -29.13 -6.64 -7.47
N PRO A 110 -29.04 -7.66 -6.58
CA PRO A 110 -28.43 -7.49 -5.27
C PRO A 110 -27.09 -6.79 -5.48
N LEU A 111 -26.87 -5.68 -4.79
CA LEU A 111 -25.68 -4.82 -4.92
C LEU A 111 -24.37 -5.62 -4.97
N ALA A 112 -24.35 -6.81 -4.35
CA ALA A 112 -23.29 -7.82 -4.39
C ALA A 112 -22.98 -8.38 -5.81
N ALA A 113 -23.97 -8.56 -6.68
CA ALA A 113 -23.79 -9.02 -8.06
C ALA A 113 -23.17 -7.96 -8.98
N ALA A 114 -23.24 -6.68 -8.60
CA ALA A 114 -22.65 -5.57 -9.35
C ALA A 114 -21.16 -5.30 -9.02
N VAL A 115 -20.60 -5.95 -8.00
CA VAL A 115 -19.20 -5.76 -7.61
C VAL A 115 -18.30 -6.66 -8.47
N GLY A 116 -17.98 -6.19 -9.67
CA GLY A 116 -16.92 -6.78 -10.50
C GLY A 116 -15.58 -6.80 -9.75
N ARG A 117 -14.72 -7.78 -10.06
CA ARG A 117 -13.35 -7.84 -9.51
C ARG A 117 -12.62 -6.51 -9.79
N PRO A 118 -11.87 -5.94 -8.82
CA PRO A 118 -11.12 -4.73 -9.07
C PRO A 118 -10.14 -4.94 -10.24
N PRO A 119 -9.96 -3.95 -11.12
CA PRO A 119 -8.98 -4.02 -12.19
C PRO A 119 -7.58 -4.36 -11.66
N TRP A 120 -6.82 -5.16 -12.42
CA TRP A 120 -5.51 -5.67 -12.00
C TRP A 120 -4.52 -4.57 -11.59
N TYR A 121 -4.58 -3.40 -12.24
CA TYR A 121 -3.68 -2.28 -11.93
C TYR A 121 -3.94 -1.67 -10.54
N LEU A 122 -5.20 -1.69 -10.06
CA LEU A 122 -5.51 -1.27 -8.69
C LEU A 122 -4.95 -2.28 -7.67
N CYS A 123 -4.99 -3.58 -7.99
CA CYS A 123 -4.36 -4.60 -7.16
C CYS A 123 -2.84 -4.40 -7.06
N VAL A 124 -2.18 -4.01 -8.15
CA VAL A 124 -0.75 -3.68 -8.16
C VAL A 124 -0.45 -2.47 -7.27
N VAL A 125 -1.20 -1.38 -7.42
CA VAL A 125 -1.04 -0.19 -6.57
C VAL A 125 -1.25 -0.53 -5.10
N TRP A 126 -2.22 -1.40 -4.79
CA TRP A 126 -2.50 -1.82 -3.42
C TRP A 126 -1.41 -2.72 -2.81
N ALA A 127 -0.85 -3.63 -3.61
CA ALA A 127 0.30 -4.43 -3.19
C ALA A 127 1.51 -3.54 -2.92
N LEU A 128 1.81 -2.60 -3.83
CA LEU A 128 2.89 -1.63 -3.67
C LEU A 128 2.69 -0.76 -2.42
N PHE A 129 1.47 -0.26 -2.20
CA PHE A 129 1.11 0.49 -1.01
C PHE A 129 1.38 -0.30 0.28
N SER A 130 0.97 -1.57 0.30
CA SER A 130 1.13 -2.45 1.47
C SER A 130 2.61 -2.71 1.78
N THR A 131 3.44 -2.87 0.74
CA THR A 131 4.89 -2.99 0.87
C THR A 131 5.51 -1.71 1.38
N VAL A 132 5.27 -0.58 0.70
CA VAL A 132 5.99 0.68 0.96
C VAL A 132 5.59 1.33 2.28
N SER A 133 4.32 1.26 2.68
CA SER A 133 3.86 1.74 4.00
C SER A 133 4.64 1.10 5.13
N THR A 134 4.74 -0.22 5.10
CA THR A 134 5.46 -0.99 6.12
C THR A 134 6.97 -0.76 6.01
N SER A 135 7.55 -0.85 4.80
CA SER A 135 9.00 -0.79 4.62
C SER A 135 9.60 0.59 4.87
N ALA A 136 8.89 1.68 4.53
CA ALA A 136 9.39 3.04 4.75
C ALA A 136 9.56 3.34 6.25
N VAL A 137 8.53 3.05 7.06
CA VAL A 137 8.60 3.23 8.52
C VAL A 137 9.61 2.27 9.14
N MET A 138 9.64 1.03 8.68
CA MET A 138 10.62 0.04 9.12
C MET A 138 12.06 0.53 8.91
N VAL A 139 12.40 0.99 7.71
CA VAL A 139 13.75 1.46 7.38
C VAL A 139 14.14 2.70 8.18
N THR A 140 13.22 3.64 8.39
CA THR A 140 13.48 4.81 9.24
C THR A 140 13.84 4.39 10.66
N ILE A 141 13.04 3.53 11.27
CA ILE A 141 13.28 3.11 12.66
C ILE A 141 14.56 2.26 12.76
N LEU A 142 14.75 1.28 11.88
CA LEU A 142 15.97 0.44 11.91
C LEU A 142 17.22 1.27 11.69
N PHE A 143 17.15 2.28 10.81
CA PHE A 143 18.25 3.21 10.61
C PHE A 143 18.58 3.97 11.90
N PHE A 144 17.61 4.65 12.51
CA PHE A 144 17.88 5.45 13.72
C PHE A 144 18.24 4.59 14.93
N ALA A 145 17.69 3.37 15.05
CA ALA A 145 17.95 2.48 16.17
C ALA A 145 19.29 1.74 16.07
N TYR A 146 19.70 1.31 14.87
CA TYR A 146 20.84 0.40 14.71
C TYR A 146 21.97 0.94 13.85
N VAL A 147 21.68 1.78 12.86
CA VAL A 147 22.70 2.28 11.91
C VAL A 147 23.27 3.61 12.38
N PHE A 148 22.40 4.57 12.70
CA PHE A 148 22.78 5.92 13.12
C PHE A 148 23.77 5.93 14.30
N PRO A 149 23.61 5.12 15.37
CA PRO A 149 24.57 5.10 16.49
C PRO A 149 25.98 4.62 16.10
N THR A 150 26.12 3.94 14.96
CA THR A 150 27.41 3.41 14.48
C THR A 150 28.15 4.39 13.56
N MET A 151 27.48 5.44 13.09
CA MET A 151 28.06 6.45 12.21
C MET A 151 28.90 7.46 13.01
N LYS A 152 30.22 7.36 12.91
CA LYS A 152 31.14 8.34 13.52
C LYS A 152 31.01 9.67 12.77
N ASN A 153 30.69 10.76 13.49
CA ASN A 153 30.51 12.13 12.97
C ASN A 153 29.17 12.43 12.27
N ALA A 154 28.17 11.55 12.33
CA ALA A 154 26.83 11.89 11.85
C ALA A 154 26.11 12.81 12.85
N THR A 155 25.73 14.01 12.41
CA THR A 155 24.84 14.88 13.19
C THR A 155 23.39 14.58 12.82
N MET A 156 22.49 14.52 13.82
CA MET A 156 21.04 14.35 13.58
C MET A 156 20.45 15.46 12.70
N THR A 157 21.15 16.60 12.59
CA THR A 157 20.78 17.79 11.82
C THR A 157 21.38 17.82 10.42
N SER A 158 22.22 16.86 10.04
CA SER A 158 22.68 16.75 8.65
C SER A 158 21.47 16.54 7.75
N ALA A 159 21.31 17.44 6.77
CA ALA A 159 20.19 17.42 5.85
C ALA A 159 20.03 16.04 5.23
N ASP A 160 21.14 15.39 4.87
CA ASP A 160 21.14 14.06 4.26
C ASP A 160 20.55 12.98 5.18
N THR A 161 20.87 12.96 6.48
CA THR A 161 20.37 11.92 7.40
C THR A 161 18.88 12.09 7.71
N LEU A 162 18.45 13.32 7.98
CA LEU A 162 17.04 13.61 8.25
C LEU A 162 16.19 13.41 6.99
N GLN A 163 16.70 13.90 5.86
CA GLN A 163 15.97 13.88 4.60
C GLN A 163 15.86 12.48 4.02
N LEU A 164 16.89 11.63 4.15
CA LEU A 164 16.91 10.27 3.57
C LEU A 164 16.12 9.24 4.40
N HIS A 165 15.86 9.50 5.68
CA HIS A 165 15.14 8.53 6.51
C HIS A 165 13.78 9.04 7.01
N LEU A 166 13.64 10.31 7.39
CA LEU A 166 12.40 10.79 7.98
C LEU A 166 11.32 11.08 6.92
N PHE A 167 11.69 11.71 5.79
CA PHE A 167 10.71 12.12 4.78
C PHE A 167 9.98 10.94 4.14
N ASN A 168 10.65 9.80 3.93
CA ASN A 168 10.00 8.57 3.46
C ASN A 168 8.80 8.17 4.33
N SER A 169 9.02 8.14 5.64
CA SER A 169 7.99 7.80 6.62
C SER A 169 6.87 8.84 6.66
N VAL A 170 7.23 10.13 6.65
CA VAL A 170 6.25 11.22 6.68
C VAL A 170 5.35 11.18 5.43
N ILE A 171 5.94 11.00 4.25
CA ILE A 171 5.18 10.94 2.98
C ILE A 171 4.20 9.78 3.02
N ILE A 172 4.62 8.58 3.44
CA ILE A 172 3.73 7.41 3.39
C ILE A 172 2.66 7.43 4.50
N ILE A 173 2.95 8.02 5.66
CA ILE A 173 1.95 8.24 6.70
C ILE A 173 0.90 9.27 6.22
N ALA A 174 1.34 10.36 5.59
CA ALA A 174 0.44 11.34 4.98
C ALA A 174 -0.43 10.69 3.90
N GLU A 175 0.17 9.88 3.03
CA GLU A 175 -0.53 9.10 2.01
C GLU A 175 -1.57 8.15 2.64
N GLN A 176 -1.22 7.45 3.71
CA GLN A 176 -2.17 6.56 4.41
C GLN A 176 -3.39 7.31 4.96
N MET A 177 -3.22 8.57 5.38
CA MET A 177 -4.30 9.43 5.89
C MET A 177 -5.15 10.03 4.76
N LEU A 178 -4.53 10.42 3.65
CA LEU A 178 -5.21 11.07 2.53
C LEU A 178 -5.95 10.07 1.61
N THR A 179 -5.37 8.89 1.42
CA THR A 179 -5.90 7.91 0.49
C THR A 179 -6.99 7.07 1.13
N ALA A 180 -7.88 6.51 0.32
CA ALA A 180 -8.93 5.62 0.80
C ALA A 180 -8.51 4.13 0.74
N ILE A 181 -7.23 3.85 0.50
CA ILE A 181 -6.71 2.48 0.42
C ILE A 181 -6.69 1.86 1.82
N PRO A 182 -7.34 0.70 2.05
CA PRO A 182 -7.29 0.04 3.34
C PRO A 182 -6.04 -0.83 3.47
N CYS A 183 -5.44 -0.86 4.66
CA CYS A 183 -4.44 -1.87 5.01
C CYS A 183 -5.15 -3.14 5.52
N ARG A 184 -4.73 -4.31 5.04
CA ARG A 184 -5.28 -5.63 5.40
C ARG A 184 -4.15 -6.49 5.97
N LEU A 185 -4.39 -7.18 7.09
CA LEU A 185 -3.35 -7.99 7.75
C LEU A 185 -2.70 -9.05 6.86
N LEU A 186 -3.46 -9.67 5.95
CA LEU A 186 -2.94 -10.69 5.02
C LEU A 186 -1.94 -10.10 4.00
N HIS A 187 -1.97 -8.78 3.77
CA HIS A 187 -1.02 -8.12 2.87
C HIS A 187 0.37 -7.96 3.46
N ILE A 188 0.60 -8.44 4.69
CA ILE A 188 1.93 -8.55 5.29
C ILE A 188 2.90 -9.38 4.44
N ILE A 189 2.40 -10.28 3.59
CA ILE A 189 3.22 -11.08 2.68
C ILE A 189 4.07 -10.21 1.73
N TYR A 190 3.56 -9.05 1.29
CA TYR A 190 4.29 -8.18 0.35
C TYR A 190 5.53 -7.52 0.96
N PRO A 191 5.48 -6.84 2.12
CA PRO A 191 6.70 -6.34 2.78
C PRO A 191 7.64 -7.45 3.23
N LEU A 192 7.15 -8.64 3.57
CA LEU A 192 8.02 -9.79 3.88
C LEU A 192 8.80 -10.28 2.66
N ILE A 193 8.14 -10.45 1.51
CA ILE A 193 8.79 -10.82 0.25
C ILE A 193 9.86 -9.77 -0.11
N TYR A 194 9.52 -8.49 -0.02
CA TYR A 194 10.47 -7.40 -0.26
C TYR A 194 11.71 -7.50 0.65
N GLY A 195 11.51 -7.76 1.93
CA GLY A 195 12.60 -7.95 2.88
C GLY A 195 13.46 -9.18 2.58
N ILE A 196 12.86 -10.31 2.20
CA ILE A 196 13.59 -11.53 1.79
C ILE A 196 14.45 -11.25 0.56
N ILE A 197 13.90 -10.57 -0.45
CA ILE A 197 14.65 -10.19 -1.66
C ILE A 197 15.88 -9.36 -1.27
N TYR A 198 15.74 -8.42 -0.35
CA TYR A 198 16.87 -7.59 0.08
C TYR A 198 17.91 -8.39 0.89
N VAL A 199 17.48 -9.28 1.78
CA VAL A 199 18.41 -10.16 2.53
C VAL A 199 19.19 -11.06 1.57
N LEU A 200 18.53 -11.64 0.55
CA LEU A 200 19.18 -12.42 -0.50
C LEU A 200 20.17 -11.57 -1.30
N PHE A 201 19.78 -10.36 -1.71
CA PHE A 201 20.69 -9.42 -2.36
C PHE A 201 21.92 -9.14 -1.49
N SER A 202 21.74 -8.87 -0.19
CA SER A 202 22.85 -8.59 0.72
C SER A 202 23.82 -9.78 0.87
N LEU A 203 23.29 -11.00 0.86
CA LEU A 203 24.07 -12.23 0.92
C LEU A 203 24.88 -12.41 -0.36
N LEU A 204 24.25 -12.23 -1.53
CA LEU A 204 24.91 -12.33 -2.83
C LEU A 204 25.97 -11.24 -3.00
N TYR A 205 25.70 -10.03 -2.53
CA TYR A 205 26.63 -8.91 -2.58
C TYR A 205 27.91 -9.19 -1.77
N TRP A 206 27.76 -9.79 -0.58
CA TRP A 206 28.89 -10.27 0.23
C TRP A 206 29.58 -11.51 -0.37
N ALA A 207 28.83 -12.41 -1.03
CA ALA A 207 29.41 -13.62 -1.63
C ALA A 207 30.39 -13.30 -2.78
N VAL A 208 30.19 -12.17 -3.47
CA VAL A 208 31.11 -11.68 -4.51
C VAL A 208 32.43 -11.18 -3.91
N ASP A 209 32.37 -10.43 -2.80
CA ASP A 209 33.54 -9.99 -2.04
C ASP A 209 33.19 -9.95 -0.55
N HIS A 210 33.91 -10.72 0.26
CA HIS A 210 33.59 -10.90 1.69
C HIS A 210 33.86 -9.63 2.53
N ASN A 211 34.52 -8.63 1.94
CA ASN A 211 34.70 -7.30 2.52
C ASN A 211 33.47 -6.40 2.32
N ASN A 212 32.54 -6.78 1.43
CA ASN A 212 31.33 -6.02 1.13
C ASN A 212 30.26 -6.22 2.20
N VAL A 213 30.46 -5.60 3.36
CA VAL A 213 29.46 -5.52 4.43
C VAL A 213 28.70 -4.19 4.33
N VAL A 214 27.45 -4.25 3.85
CA VAL A 214 26.59 -3.07 3.66
C VAL A 214 26.21 -2.43 5.00
N TYR A 215 25.74 -3.26 5.93
CA TYR A 215 25.35 -2.84 7.28
C TYR A 215 25.99 -3.76 8.31
N SER A 216 26.42 -3.19 9.43
CA SER A 216 26.96 -3.96 10.56
C SER A 216 25.97 -5.01 11.10
N VAL A 217 24.66 -4.73 11.01
CA VAL A 217 23.56 -5.66 11.38
C VAL A 217 23.32 -6.78 10.36
N LEU A 218 23.74 -6.61 9.11
CA LEU A 218 23.70 -7.64 8.06
C LEU A 218 25.13 -8.08 7.70
N ASN A 219 25.93 -8.37 8.73
CA ASN A 219 27.30 -8.82 8.57
C ASN A 219 27.37 -10.34 8.34
N TRP A 220 27.46 -10.75 7.08
CA TRP A 220 27.54 -12.15 6.70
C TRP A 220 28.85 -12.85 7.07
N ASN A 221 29.89 -12.12 7.48
CA ASN A 221 31.06 -12.71 8.15
C ASN A 221 30.70 -13.28 9.54
N ASN A 222 29.55 -12.87 10.11
CA ASN A 222 28.99 -13.39 11.35
C ASN A 222 27.53 -13.86 11.12
N PRO A 223 27.32 -14.98 10.39
CA PRO A 223 26.00 -15.36 9.89
C PRO A 223 24.98 -15.59 11.02
N GLY A 224 25.39 -16.11 12.18
CA GLY A 224 24.49 -16.31 13.32
C GLY A 224 23.81 -15.02 13.82
N LYS A 225 24.57 -13.92 13.92
CA LYS A 225 24.03 -12.60 14.33
C LYS A 225 23.10 -12.04 13.25
N THR A 226 23.50 -12.16 11.99
CA THR A 226 22.74 -11.69 10.83
C THR A 226 21.41 -12.43 10.68
N ILE A 227 21.42 -13.76 10.79
CA ILE A 227 20.21 -14.60 10.75
C ILE A 227 19.31 -14.26 11.94
N GLY A 228 19.86 -14.14 13.14
CA GLY A 228 19.09 -13.75 14.32
C GLY A 228 18.41 -12.38 14.15
N PHE A 229 19.12 -11.39 13.62
CA PHE A 229 18.57 -10.07 13.32
C PHE A 229 17.49 -10.12 12.23
N ALA A 230 17.72 -10.87 11.14
CA ALA A 230 16.74 -11.04 10.07
C ALA A 230 15.44 -11.71 10.57
N ILE A 231 15.54 -12.74 11.42
CA ILE A 231 14.39 -13.38 12.06
C ILE A 231 13.63 -12.38 12.93
N PHE A 232 14.33 -11.59 13.76
CA PHE A 232 13.70 -10.53 14.55
C PHE A 232 12.95 -9.52 13.67
N VAL A 233 13.57 -9.07 12.58
CA VAL A 233 12.94 -8.12 11.65
C VAL A 233 11.69 -8.74 11.01
N PHE A 234 11.75 -9.96 10.50
CA PHE A 234 10.63 -10.60 9.80
C PHE A 234 9.52 -11.10 10.72
N ALA A 235 9.85 -11.64 11.88
CA ALA A 235 8.88 -12.28 12.77
C ALA A 235 8.25 -11.30 13.78
N VAL A 236 8.95 -10.21 14.11
CA VAL A 236 8.49 -9.27 15.15
C VAL A 236 8.32 -7.88 14.57
N PHE A 237 9.36 -7.34 13.95
CA PHE A 237 9.39 -5.92 13.63
C PHE A 237 8.47 -5.54 12.46
N THR A 238 8.58 -6.22 11.31
CA THR A 238 7.72 -6.00 10.13
C THR A 238 6.24 -6.24 10.46
N PRO A 239 5.83 -7.32 11.16
CA PRO A 239 4.45 -7.48 11.58
C PRO A 239 3.96 -6.37 12.51
N SER A 240 4.78 -5.91 13.45
CA SER A 240 4.40 -4.83 14.36
C SER A 240 4.09 -3.53 13.61
N VAL A 241 4.95 -3.15 12.66
CA VAL A 241 4.73 -1.96 11.82
C VAL A 241 3.50 -2.15 10.91
N HIS A 242 3.30 -3.34 10.35
CA HIS A 242 2.14 -3.61 9.49
C HIS A 242 0.82 -3.54 10.28
N ILE A 243 0.80 -4.10 11.50
CA ILE A 243 -0.33 -4.02 12.44
C ILE A 243 -0.63 -2.56 12.79
N PHE A 244 0.40 -1.72 13.00
CA PHE A 244 0.21 -0.28 13.21
C PHE A 244 -0.54 0.39 12.03
N PHE A 245 -0.15 0.11 10.79
CA PHE A 245 -0.85 0.63 9.60
C PHE A 245 -2.27 0.06 9.44
N PHE A 246 -2.49 -1.20 9.85
CA PHE A 246 -3.82 -1.78 9.94
C PHE A 246 -4.69 -1.00 10.94
N PHE A 247 -4.20 -0.74 12.16
CA PHE A 247 -4.93 0.05 13.15
C PHE A 247 -5.20 1.48 12.67
N LEU A 248 -4.24 2.15 12.03
CA LEU A 248 -4.47 3.46 11.41
C LEU A 248 -5.58 3.41 10.35
N SER A 249 -5.62 2.37 9.53
CA SER A 249 -6.67 2.18 8.53
C SER A 249 -8.05 1.98 9.19
N ARG A 250 -8.10 1.19 10.27
CA ARG A 250 -9.35 0.96 11.03
C ARG A 250 -9.81 2.22 11.76
N LEU A 251 -8.89 2.98 12.36
CA LEU A 251 -9.18 4.25 13.02
C LEU A 251 -9.75 5.26 12.03
N LYS A 252 -9.16 5.39 10.83
CA LYS A 252 -9.67 6.25 9.76
C LYS A 252 -11.12 5.89 9.37
N MET A 253 -11.41 4.60 9.22
CA MET A 253 -12.77 4.13 8.92
C MET A 253 -13.74 4.39 10.07
N TYR A 254 -13.30 4.18 11.32
CA TYR A 254 -14.10 4.46 12.51
C TYR A 254 -14.47 5.94 12.61
N ILE A 255 -13.48 6.84 12.48
CA ILE A 255 -13.72 8.29 12.48
C ILE A 255 -14.70 8.68 11.37
N PHE A 256 -14.55 8.10 10.18
CA PHE A 256 -15.46 8.37 9.09
C PHE A 256 -16.91 7.97 9.40
N HIS A 257 -17.11 6.77 9.93
CA HIS A 257 -18.45 6.28 10.27
C HIS A 257 -19.08 7.13 11.39
N TYR A 258 -18.29 7.49 12.41
CA TYR A 258 -18.76 8.30 13.53
C TYR A 258 -19.22 9.69 13.09
N VAL A 259 -18.43 10.38 12.26
CA VAL A 259 -18.76 11.72 11.75
C VAL A 259 -20.02 11.66 10.86
N TYR A 260 -20.12 10.66 9.99
CA TYR A 260 -21.25 10.56 9.07
C TYR A 260 -22.57 10.18 9.77
N GLN A 261 -22.51 9.31 10.78
CA GLN A 261 -23.69 9.01 11.60
C GLN A 261 -24.20 10.25 12.35
N ALA A 262 -23.29 11.12 12.81
CA ALA A 262 -23.67 12.38 13.46
C ALA A 262 -24.38 13.35 12.49
N GLU A 263 -23.90 13.47 11.25
CA GLU A 263 -24.53 14.31 10.21
C GLU A 263 -25.92 13.79 9.82
N LEU A 264 -26.09 12.48 9.67
CA LEU A 264 -27.41 11.89 9.41
C LEU A 264 -28.38 12.23 10.54
N ASN A 265 -27.98 12.04 11.80
CA ASN A 265 -28.85 12.32 12.94
C ASN A 265 -29.21 13.81 13.09
N GLN A 266 -28.37 14.75 12.65
CA GLN A 266 -28.66 16.18 12.68
C GLN A 266 -29.63 16.63 11.58
N ASN A 267 -29.67 15.96 10.42
CA ASN A 267 -30.55 16.31 9.31
C ASN A 267 -32.00 15.81 9.49
N TRP A 268 -32.29 15.00 10.52
CA TRP A 268 -33.62 14.46 10.82
C TRP A 268 -34.33 15.14 12.01
N HIS A 269 -33.82 16.26 12.51
CA HIS A 269 -34.42 17.11 13.54
C HIS A 269 -34.70 18.51 13.00
#